data_AF-A0AAW8F324-F1
#
_entry.id   AF-A0AAW8F324-F1
#
_cell.length_a   1.000
_cell.length_b   1.000
_cell.length_c   1.000
_cell.angle_alpha   90.00
_cell.angle_beta   90.00
_cell.angle_gamma   90.00
#
_symmetry.space_group_name_H-M   'P 1'
#
loop_
_entity.id
_entity.type
_entity.pdbx_description
1 polymer ?
#
loop_
_entity_poly.entity_id
_entity_poly.type
_entity_poly.pdbx_seq_one_letter_code
_entity_poly.pdbx_strand_id
1 'polypeptide(L)'
;MPESSLPGGFVNAVVRVGDTVRRPVSAKFVGDLLRLLEASGWGGAPRYLGVDDEGREVLSYLDGHVAWEPRQPAAVSSDESLVTVVRLVREFHDLTAGTPLAGDQEVVCHNDLSPKNTVYQLCSGELRPVAFIDWDLAAPGARIHDIAHVCWQYLDLGPSVTDVEKVAQRMRLIVDSYDLSDRQRLVSTILWWQDRCWRGIETQADAGDVAMTRLRDAGAVRQVQSAYQWVSDHRGTLERSVQ
;
A
#
# COMPACT_ATOMS: atom_id res chain seq x y z
N MET A 1 9.36 -28.35 8.03
CA MET A 1 7.89 -28.20 7.90
C MET A 1 7.56 -28.14 6.42
N PRO A 2 6.40 -28.65 5.95
CA PRO A 2 6.04 -28.60 4.55
C PRO A 2 5.80 -27.16 4.07
N GLU A 3 6.08 -26.89 2.79
CA GLU A 3 5.74 -25.61 2.16
C GLU A 3 4.24 -25.57 1.82
N SER A 4 3.60 -24.42 2.02
CA SER A 4 2.24 -24.16 1.56
C SER A 4 2.19 -22.88 0.73
N SER A 5 1.51 -22.94 -0.42
CA SER A 5 1.30 -21.75 -1.26
C SER A 5 0.41 -20.73 -0.54
N LEU A 6 0.79 -19.46 -0.56
CA LEU A 6 -0.05 -18.37 -0.06
C LEU A 6 -0.86 -17.77 -1.22
N PRO A 7 -2.19 -17.61 -1.07
CA PRO A 7 -3.02 -16.95 -2.06
C PRO A 7 -2.76 -15.43 -2.07
N GLY A 8 -3.08 -14.76 -3.19
CA GLY A 8 -3.01 -13.30 -3.32
C GLY A 8 -1.71 -12.73 -3.88
N GLY A 9 -0.64 -13.52 -4.04
CA GLY A 9 0.56 -13.10 -4.76
C GLY A 9 0.29 -13.01 -6.27
N PHE A 10 0.01 -11.80 -6.78
CA PHE A 10 -0.33 -11.61 -8.20
C PHE A 10 0.88 -11.72 -9.15
N VAL A 11 2.10 -11.59 -8.61
CA VAL A 11 3.34 -11.47 -9.41
C VAL A 11 4.34 -12.59 -9.11
N ASN A 12 4.54 -12.95 -7.83
CA ASN A 12 5.58 -13.90 -7.40
C ASN A 12 5.00 -15.12 -6.68
N ALA A 13 5.64 -16.28 -6.86
CA ALA A 13 5.34 -17.48 -6.07
C ALA A 13 5.85 -17.28 -4.64
N VAL A 14 4.93 -17.23 -3.68
CA VAL A 14 5.22 -17.02 -2.26
C VAL A 14 4.75 -18.25 -1.49
N VAL A 15 5.66 -18.86 -0.72
CA VAL A 15 5.35 -20.05 0.09
C VAL A 15 5.55 -19.79 1.57
N ARG A 16 4.66 -20.31 2.39
CA ARG A 16 4.78 -20.33 3.85
C ARG A 16 5.47 -21.61 4.30
N VAL A 17 6.41 -21.47 5.22
CA VAL A 17 7.10 -22.57 5.90
C VAL A 17 7.08 -22.28 7.41
N GLY A 18 6.18 -22.95 8.13
CA GLY A 18 5.95 -22.66 9.56
C GLY A 18 5.54 -21.20 9.77
N ASP A 19 6.32 -20.46 10.55
CA ASP A 19 6.08 -19.05 10.88
C ASP A 19 6.89 -18.10 9.99
N THR A 20 7.26 -18.56 8.80
CA THR A 20 8.07 -17.78 7.85
C THR A 20 7.52 -17.88 6.44
N VAL A 21 7.88 -16.90 5.62
CA VAL A 21 7.54 -16.81 4.20
C VAL A 21 8.84 -16.90 3.39
N ARG A 22 8.79 -17.57 2.24
CA ARG A 22 9.85 -17.59 1.23
C ARG A 22 9.33 -16.92 -0.03
N ARG A 23 10.15 -16.02 -0.58
CA ARG A 23 9.85 -15.27 -1.80
C ARG A 23 11.14 -14.98 -2.58
N PRO A 24 11.06 -14.61 -3.87
CA PRO A 24 12.22 -14.11 -4.59
C PRO A 24 12.90 -12.95 -3.86
N VAL A 25 14.22 -12.84 -3.97
CA VAL A 25 14.99 -11.80 -3.29
C VAL A 25 14.60 -10.42 -3.80
N SER A 26 14.27 -9.54 -2.86
CA SER A 26 13.99 -8.13 -3.11
C SER A 26 15.28 -7.30 -3.20
N ALA A 27 15.15 -6.01 -3.54
CA ALA A 27 16.30 -5.12 -3.50
C ALA A 27 16.89 -5.04 -2.08
N LYS A 28 18.23 -4.94 -1.96
CA LYS A 28 18.92 -4.82 -0.66
C LYS A 28 18.30 -3.74 0.25
N PHE A 29 17.82 -2.65 -0.34
CA PHE A 29 17.13 -1.56 0.33
C PHE A 29 15.97 -2.05 1.21
N VAL A 30 15.15 -2.98 0.73
CA VAL A 30 14.00 -3.52 1.45
C VAL A 30 14.45 -4.27 2.70
N GLY A 31 15.46 -5.14 2.58
CA GLY A 31 16.03 -5.84 3.73
C GLY A 31 16.65 -4.87 4.77
N ASP A 32 17.28 -3.79 4.34
CA ASP A 32 17.81 -2.77 5.25
C ASP A 32 16.67 -1.99 5.96
N LEU A 33 15.60 -1.66 5.23
CA LEU A 33 14.40 -1.02 5.78
C LEU A 33 13.70 -1.88 6.82
N LEU A 34 13.44 -3.16 6.52
CA LEU A 34 12.76 -4.07 7.45
C LEU A 34 13.58 -4.27 8.74
N ARG A 35 14.92 -4.31 8.64
CA ARG A 35 15.79 -4.34 9.82
C ARG A 35 15.73 -3.05 10.64
N LEU A 36 15.66 -1.89 10.01
CA LEU A 36 15.49 -0.60 10.71
C LEU A 36 14.17 -0.58 11.50
N LEU A 37 13.07 -1.02 10.87
CA LEU A 37 11.75 -1.08 11.48
C LEU A 37 11.72 -2.07 12.66
N GLU A 38 12.32 -3.26 12.50
CA GLU A 38 12.47 -4.24 13.58
C GLU A 38 13.31 -3.69 14.74
N ALA A 39 14.44 -3.03 14.44
CA ALA A 39 15.31 -2.44 15.45
C ALA A 39 14.64 -1.30 16.23
N SER A 40 13.64 -0.65 15.63
CA SER A 40 12.80 0.36 16.27
C SER A 40 11.68 -0.22 17.13
N GLY A 41 11.52 -1.55 17.15
CA GLY A 41 10.47 -2.25 17.88
C GLY A 41 9.08 -2.12 17.24
N TRP A 42 8.99 -1.71 15.98
CA TRP A 42 7.72 -1.48 15.29
C TRP A 42 7.18 -2.77 14.67
N GLY A 43 6.00 -3.20 15.11
CA GLY A 43 5.35 -4.45 14.67
C GLY A 43 4.56 -4.35 13.36
N GLY A 44 4.57 -3.20 12.69
CA GLY A 44 3.76 -2.94 11.50
C GLY A 44 4.33 -3.48 10.18
N ALA A 45 5.35 -4.34 10.23
CA ALA A 45 5.98 -4.96 9.06
C ALA A 45 6.50 -6.36 9.38
N PRO A 46 6.70 -7.24 8.37
CA PRO A 46 7.38 -8.51 8.56
C PRO A 46 8.87 -8.29 8.89
N ARG A 47 9.44 -9.18 9.68
CA ARG A 47 10.87 -9.18 10.01
C ARG A 47 11.67 -9.84 8.91
N TYR A 48 12.81 -9.26 8.57
CA TYR A 48 13.75 -9.83 7.60
C TYR A 48 14.65 -10.86 8.28
N LEU A 49 14.56 -12.12 7.86
CA LEU A 49 15.24 -13.26 8.49
C LEU A 49 16.43 -13.79 7.68
N GLY A 50 16.76 -13.16 6.54
CA GLY A 50 17.89 -13.55 5.70
C GLY A 50 17.48 -14.16 4.37
N VAL A 51 18.35 -15.00 3.85
CA VAL A 51 18.18 -15.76 2.60
C VAL A 51 18.38 -17.23 2.94
N ASP A 52 17.54 -18.12 2.41
CA ASP A 52 17.67 -19.56 2.61
C ASP A 52 18.69 -20.20 1.65
N ASP A 53 18.92 -21.50 1.80
CA ASP A 53 19.91 -22.26 1.00
C ASP A 53 19.55 -22.32 -0.50
N GLU A 54 18.30 -22.03 -0.87
CA GLU A 54 17.83 -21.96 -2.26
C GLU A 54 17.91 -20.54 -2.84
N GLY A 55 18.45 -19.58 -2.08
CA GLY A 55 18.58 -18.20 -2.51
C GLY A 55 17.29 -17.40 -2.45
N ARG A 56 16.30 -17.82 -1.63
CA ARG A 56 15.03 -17.11 -1.44
C ARG A 56 15.07 -16.24 -0.20
N GLU A 57 14.48 -15.05 -0.28
CA GLU A 57 14.31 -14.17 0.86
C GLU A 57 13.37 -14.81 1.89
N VAL A 58 13.76 -14.72 3.16
CA VAL A 58 13.05 -15.28 4.31
C VAL A 58 12.49 -14.13 5.14
N LEU A 59 11.16 -14.05 5.25
CA LEU A 59 10.47 -13.07 6.10
C LEU A 59 9.68 -13.79 7.20
N SER A 60 9.41 -13.11 8.32
CA SER A 60 8.44 -13.62 9.30
C SER A 60 7.02 -13.62 8.71
N TYR A 61 6.27 -14.68 8.96
CA TYR A 61 4.85 -14.72 8.64
C TYR A 61 4.05 -13.86 9.62
N LEU A 62 3.09 -13.10 9.10
CA LEU A 62 2.15 -12.32 9.89
C LEU A 62 0.79 -13.02 9.83
N ASP A 63 0.29 -13.46 10.99
CA ASP A 63 -1.02 -14.08 11.09
C ASP A 63 -2.12 -13.03 10.95
N GLY A 64 -3.15 -13.31 10.14
CA GLY A 64 -4.27 -12.40 9.95
C GLY A 64 -4.96 -12.54 8.60
N HIS A 65 -6.01 -11.74 8.44
CA HIS A 65 -6.77 -11.58 7.22
C HIS A 65 -6.08 -10.60 6.28
N VAL A 66 -5.99 -10.92 4.98
CA VAL A 66 -5.48 -9.99 3.95
C VAL A 66 -6.61 -9.74 2.96
N ALA A 67 -6.92 -8.48 2.67
CA ALA A 67 -8.10 -8.10 1.90
C ALA A 67 -7.86 -8.16 0.37
N TRP A 68 -7.43 -9.33 -0.13
CA TRP A 68 -7.09 -9.53 -1.55
C TRP A 68 -8.27 -9.95 -2.44
N GLU A 69 -9.36 -10.45 -1.86
CA GLU A 69 -10.58 -10.85 -2.58
C GLU A 69 -11.51 -9.64 -2.89
N PRO A 70 -12.41 -9.72 -3.88
CA PRO A 70 -13.33 -8.61 -4.20
C PRO A 70 -14.35 -8.27 -3.10
N ARG A 71 -14.78 -9.27 -2.31
CA ARG A 71 -15.73 -9.08 -1.21
C ARG A 71 -14.97 -9.14 0.10
N GLN A 72 -15.12 -8.10 0.91
CA GLN A 72 -14.40 -7.96 2.17
C GLN A 72 -15.36 -7.73 3.34
N PRO A 73 -15.02 -8.17 4.56
CA PRO A 73 -15.76 -7.78 5.75
C PRO A 73 -15.86 -6.26 5.85
N ALA A 74 -17.02 -5.73 6.24
CA ALA A 74 -17.25 -4.27 6.32
C ALA A 74 -16.25 -3.55 7.22
N ALA A 75 -15.69 -4.25 8.22
CA ALA A 75 -14.66 -3.73 9.10
C ALA A 75 -13.39 -3.27 8.35
N VAL A 76 -13.02 -3.92 7.24
CA VAL A 76 -11.84 -3.58 6.43
C VAL A 76 -11.92 -2.13 5.92
N SER A 77 -13.10 -1.71 5.48
CA SER A 77 -13.37 -0.37 4.95
C SER A 77 -14.13 0.52 5.94
N SER A 78 -14.09 0.22 7.24
CA SER A 78 -14.62 1.11 8.29
C SER A 78 -13.77 2.37 8.44
N ASP A 79 -14.34 3.41 9.05
CA ASP A 79 -13.60 4.65 9.33
C ASP A 79 -12.53 4.41 10.41
N GLU A 80 -12.80 3.56 11.40
CA GLU A 80 -11.81 3.12 12.39
C GLU A 80 -10.63 2.38 11.75
N SER A 81 -10.90 1.55 10.75
CA SER A 81 -9.85 0.88 9.98
C SER A 81 -9.00 1.90 9.22
N LEU A 82 -9.61 2.86 8.51
CA LEU A 82 -8.88 3.94 7.83
C LEU A 82 -7.98 4.72 8.78
N VAL A 83 -8.50 5.13 9.94
CA VAL A 83 -7.72 5.84 10.96
C VAL A 83 -6.52 5.00 11.41
N THR A 84 -6.72 3.69 11.60
CA THR A 84 -5.64 2.79 12.05
C THR A 84 -4.58 2.59 10.95
N VAL A 85 -4.98 2.43 9.69
CA VAL A 85 -4.06 2.41 8.54
C VAL A 85 -3.20 3.67 8.54
N VAL A 86 -3.84 4.83 8.64
CA VAL A 86 -3.13 6.12 8.58
C VAL A 86 -2.17 6.32 9.73
N ARG A 87 -2.52 5.83 10.94
CA ARG A 87 -1.61 5.82 12.08
C ARG A 87 -0.39 4.94 11.84
N LEU A 88 -0.58 3.71 11.33
CA LEU A 88 0.53 2.84 10.95
C LEU A 88 1.45 3.51 9.92
N VAL A 89 0.86 4.21 8.94
CA VAL A 89 1.63 4.98 7.95
C VAL A 89 2.46 6.07 8.60
N ARG A 90 1.86 6.85 9.50
CA ARG A 90 2.58 7.89 10.25
C ARG A 90 3.71 7.32 11.09
N GLU A 91 3.49 6.19 11.75
CA GLU A 91 4.49 5.54 12.58
C GLU A 91 5.75 5.17 11.80
N PHE A 92 5.64 4.46 10.66
CA PHE A 92 6.86 4.11 9.91
C PHE A 92 7.48 5.31 9.19
N HIS A 93 6.67 6.29 8.78
CA HIS A 93 7.20 7.55 8.27
C HIS A 93 8.04 8.27 9.33
N ASP A 94 7.58 8.33 10.57
CA ASP A 94 8.32 8.99 11.66
C ASP A 94 9.58 8.20 12.05
N LEU A 95 9.56 6.87 11.97
CA LEU A 95 10.74 6.02 12.20
C LEU A 95 11.81 6.14 11.11
N THR A 96 11.41 6.45 9.88
CA THR A 96 12.34 6.54 8.74
C THR A 96 12.82 7.97 8.48
N ALA A 97 12.13 8.97 9.01
CA ALA A 97 12.51 10.38 8.88
C ALA A 97 13.93 10.65 9.42
N GLY A 98 14.75 11.32 8.62
CA GLY A 98 16.13 11.67 9.00
C GLY A 98 17.11 10.50 9.07
N THR A 99 16.69 9.29 8.68
CA THR A 99 17.59 8.14 8.59
C THR A 99 18.37 8.14 7.27
N PRO A 100 19.52 7.45 7.19
CA PRO A 100 20.24 7.30 5.92
C PRO A 100 19.40 6.68 4.80
N LEU A 101 18.40 5.86 5.14
CA LEU A 101 17.50 5.26 4.17
C LEU A 101 16.54 6.28 3.54
N ALA A 102 16.17 7.36 4.24
CA ALA A 102 15.37 8.45 3.67
C ALA A 102 16.21 9.40 2.81
N GLY A 103 17.54 9.43 2.97
CA GLY A 103 18.41 10.33 2.23
C GLY A 103 18.00 11.79 2.39
N ASP A 104 17.86 12.51 1.26
CA ASP A 104 17.39 13.90 1.23
C ASP A 104 15.86 14.04 1.17
N GLN A 105 15.12 12.93 1.25
CA GLN A 105 13.65 12.93 1.25
C GLN A 105 13.11 13.02 2.67
N GLU A 106 11.81 13.29 2.80
CA GLU A 106 11.16 13.41 4.10
C GLU A 106 11.19 12.09 4.88
N VAL A 107 10.92 10.98 4.19
CA VAL A 107 10.71 9.64 4.75
C VAL A 107 11.05 8.55 3.72
N VAL A 108 10.96 7.28 4.11
CA VAL A 108 10.81 6.18 3.17
C VAL A 108 9.32 5.92 2.98
N CYS A 109 8.83 6.04 1.74
CA CYS A 109 7.45 5.68 1.36
C CYS A 109 7.38 4.19 1.02
N HIS A 110 6.23 3.57 1.27
CA HIS A 110 5.92 2.21 0.86
C HIS A 110 5.57 2.13 -0.63
N ASN A 111 4.93 3.16 -1.20
CA ASN A 111 4.56 3.26 -2.63
C ASN A 111 3.56 2.21 -3.15
N ASP A 112 2.97 1.38 -2.29
CA ASP A 112 1.95 0.38 -2.67
C ASP A 112 0.95 0.09 -1.55
N LEU A 113 0.55 1.13 -0.82
CA LEU A 113 -0.40 1.02 0.28
C LEU A 113 -1.80 0.76 -0.26
N SER A 114 -2.31 -0.45 -0.03
CA SER A 114 -3.67 -0.86 -0.40
C SER A 114 -4.23 -1.87 0.61
N PRO A 115 -5.55 -2.10 0.64
CA PRO A 115 -6.13 -3.16 1.46
C PRO A 115 -5.52 -4.55 1.19
N LYS A 116 -5.07 -4.80 -0.05
CA LYS A 116 -4.48 -6.08 -0.47
C LYS A 116 -3.09 -6.31 0.12
N ASN A 117 -2.39 -5.23 0.49
CA ASN A 117 -1.07 -5.25 1.11
C ASN A 117 -1.12 -4.98 2.62
N THR A 118 -2.27 -5.24 3.24
CA THR A 118 -2.50 -4.97 4.66
C THR A 118 -3.00 -6.20 5.36
N VAL A 119 -2.37 -6.52 6.49
CA VAL A 119 -2.76 -7.61 7.38
C VAL A 119 -3.70 -7.05 8.44
N TYR A 120 -4.84 -7.69 8.60
CA TYR A 120 -5.87 -7.36 9.58
C TYR A 120 -6.00 -8.48 10.61
N GLN A 121 -6.12 -8.13 11.88
CA GLN A 121 -6.38 -9.07 12.98
C GLN A 121 -7.68 -8.72 13.71
N LEU A 122 -8.27 -9.70 14.37
CA LEU A 122 -9.44 -9.49 15.22
C LEU A 122 -9.02 -8.77 16.51
N CYS A 123 -9.44 -7.52 16.65
CA CYS A 123 -9.29 -6.71 17.86
C CYS A 123 -10.68 -6.40 18.42
N SER A 124 -10.97 -6.86 19.63
CA SER A 124 -12.27 -6.68 20.28
C SER A 124 -13.48 -7.13 19.42
N GLY A 125 -13.29 -8.19 18.62
CA GLY A 125 -14.34 -8.78 17.78
C GLY A 125 -14.44 -8.22 16.35
N GLU A 126 -13.63 -7.22 15.98
CA GLU A 126 -13.62 -6.65 14.64
C GLU A 126 -12.23 -6.68 14.01
N LEU A 127 -12.17 -6.78 12.68
CA LEU A 127 -10.89 -6.69 11.97
C LEU A 127 -10.32 -5.27 12.07
N ARG A 128 -9.03 -5.18 12.41
CA ARG A 128 -8.25 -3.95 12.43
C ARG A 128 -6.89 -4.17 11.76
N PRO A 129 -6.39 -3.21 11.00
CA PRO A 129 -5.09 -3.32 10.36
C PRO A 129 -3.99 -3.33 11.42
N VAL A 130 -3.00 -4.21 11.25
CA VAL A 130 -1.88 -4.36 12.18
C VAL A 130 -0.52 -4.21 11.52
N ALA A 131 -0.41 -4.47 10.21
CA ALA A 131 0.86 -4.42 9.50
C ALA A 131 0.68 -4.28 7.98
N PHE A 132 1.71 -3.76 7.32
CA PHE A 132 1.85 -3.74 5.87
C PHE A 132 2.83 -4.80 5.39
N ILE A 133 2.55 -5.33 4.20
CA ILE A 133 3.37 -6.29 3.48
C ILE A 133 3.66 -5.75 2.07
N ASP A 134 4.54 -6.43 1.35
CA ASP A 134 4.93 -6.05 -0.02
C ASP A 134 5.66 -4.70 -0.12
N TRP A 135 6.77 -4.61 0.60
CA TRP A 135 7.65 -3.43 0.65
C TRP A 135 8.57 -3.29 -0.58
N ASP A 136 8.32 -4.03 -1.67
CA ASP A 136 9.21 -4.08 -2.83
C ASP A 136 9.36 -2.75 -3.56
N LEU A 137 8.32 -1.92 -3.50
CA LEU A 137 8.32 -0.58 -4.09
C LEU A 137 8.79 0.50 -3.12
N ALA A 138 9.20 0.12 -1.90
CA ALA A 138 9.60 1.10 -0.89
C ALA A 138 10.82 1.90 -1.35
N ALA A 139 10.74 3.21 -1.21
CA ALA A 139 11.79 4.12 -1.64
C ALA A 139 11.71 5.47 -0.89
N PRO A 140 12.81 6.22 -0.80
CA PRO A 140 12.79 7.60 -0.30
C PRO A 140 11.72 8.44 -1.01
N GLY A 141 10.94 9.22 -0.27
CA GLY A 141 9.91 10.08 -0.84
C GLY A 141 9.30 11.09 0.12
N ALA A 142 8.39 11.90 -0.42
CA ALA A 142 7.58 12.82 0.35
C ALA A 142 6.37 12.08 0.97
N ARG A 143 6.01 12.44 2.20
CA ARG A 143 4.90 11.83 2.96
C ARG A 143 3.59 11.82 2.18
N ILE A 144 3.35 12.88 1.39
CA ILE A 144 2.13 13.02 0.58
C ILE A 144 1.97 11.92 -0.48
N HIS A 145 3.06 11.29 -0.94
CA HIS A 145 2.97 10.23 -1.94
C HIS A 145 2.20 9.02 -1.39
N ASP A 146 2.52 8.56 -0.19
CA ASP A 146 1.84 7.44 0.45
C ASP A 146 0.42 7.82 0.88
N ILE A 147 0.19 9.04 1.37
CA ILE A 147 -1.16 9.49 1.74
C ILE A 147 -2.08 9.62 0.52
N ALA A 148 -1.56 10.11 -0.61
CA ALA A 148 -2.29 10.09 -1.87
C ALA A 148 -2.64 8.66 -2.30
N HIS A 149 -1.71 7.72 -2.17
CA HIS A 149 -1.95 6.32 -2.51
C HIS A 149 -2.99 5.67 -1.60
N VAL A 150 -2.95 5.95 -0.29
CA VAL A 150 -3.95 5.51 0.69
C VAL A 150 -5.33 6.04 0.32
N CYS A 151 -5.45 7.35 0.05
CA CYS A 151 -6.71 7.95 -0.40
C CYS A 151 -7.25 7.24 -1.64
N TRP A 152 -6.42 7.00 -2.65
CA TRP A 152 -6.84 6.34 -3.88
C TRP A 152 -7.31 4.90 -3.64
N GLN A 153 -6.48 4.07 -2.98
CA GLN A 153 -6.71 2.63 -2.88
C GLN A 153 -7.75 2.25 -1.81
N TYR A 154 -7.77 2.92 -0.66
CA TYR A 154 -8.68 2.57 0.43
C TYR A 154 -10.07 3.16 0.30
N LEU A 155 -10.20 4.29 -0.41
CA LEU A 155 -11.50 4.89 -0.70
C LEU A 155 -12.08 4.42 -2.05
N ASP A 156 -11.35 3.57 -2.78
CA ASP A 156 -11.72 3.09 -4.12
C ASP A 156 -12.07 4.26 -5.06
N LEU A 157 -11.22 5.30 -5.11
CA LEU A 157 -11.51 6.51 -5.88
C LEU A 157 -11.66 6.18 -7.37
N GLY A 158 -12.90 6.13 -7.84
CA GLY A 158 -13.23 5.77 -9.20
C GLY A 158 -14.73 5.67 -9.46
N PRO A 159 -15.13 5.21 -10.66
CA PRO A 159 -16.53 5.22 -11.11
C PRO A 159 -17.51 4.40 -10.25
N SER A 160 -17.01 3.50 -9.39
CA SER A 160 -17.81 2.73 -8.43
C SER A 160 -18.37 3.61 -7.31
N VAL A 161 -17.75 4.78 -7.04
CA VAL A 161 -18.18 5.72 -6.02
C VAL A 161 -19.46 6.42 -6.45
N THR A 162 -20.55 6.17 -5.71
CA THR A 162 -21.86 6.79 -5.93
C THR A 162 -22.10 8.02 -5.05
N ASP A 163 -21.41 8.13 -3.91
CA ASP A 163 -21.53 9.23 -2.96
C ASP A 163 -20.19 9.97 -2.82
N VAL A 164 -20.02 11.00 -3.65
CA VAL A 164 -18.79 11.80 -3.74
C VAL A 164 -18.53 12.56 -2.44
N GLU A 165 -19.58 13.09 -1.80
CA GLU A 165 -19.47 13.86 -0.56
C GLU A 165 -18.99 12.98 0.60
N LYS A 166 -19.54 11.76 0.70
CA LYS A 166 -19.06 10.79 1.70
C LYS A 166 -17.59 10.42 1.48
N VAL A 167 -17.17 10.18 0.25
CA VAL A 167 -15.76 9.90 -0.06
C VAL A 167 -14.88 11.11 0.26
N ALA A 168 -15.31 12.33 -0.05
CA ALA A 168 -14.63 13.57 0.31
C ALA A 168 -14.46 13.71 1.84
N GLN A 169 -15.48 13.36 2.64
CA GLN A 169 -15.40 13.35 4.10
C GLN A 169 -14.39 12.33 4.62
N ARG A 170 -14.34 11.13 4.02
CA ARG A 170 -13.36 10.10 4.39
C ARG A 170 -11.94 10.46 3.95
N MET A 171 -11.80 11.19 2.84
CA MET A 171 -10.51 11.77 2.45
C MET A 171 -10.03 12.80 3.47
N ARG A 172 -10.93 13.64 4.00
CA ARG A 172 -10.63 14.54 5.13
C ARG A 172 -10.21 13.76 6.38
N LEU A 173 -10.93 12.70 6.74
CA LEU A 173 -10.58 11.83 7.88
C LEU A 173 -9.16 11.28 7.77
N ILE A 174 -8.73 10.85 6.58
CA ILE A 174 -7.38 10.35 6.31
C ILE A 174 -6.35 11.46 6.57
N VAL A 175 -6.50 12.64 5.96
CA VAL A 175 -5.50 13.71 6.10
C VAL A 175 -5.45 14.31 7.50
N ASP A 176 -6.58 14.37 8.20
CA ASP A 176 -6.66 14.84 9.59
C ASP A 176 -6.01 13.83 10.54
N SER A 177 -6.26 12.54 10.34
CA SER A 177 -5.65 11.48 11.16
C SER A 177 -4.14 11.38 10.96
N TYR A 178 -3.67 11.69 9.74
CA TYR A 178 -2.25 11.72 9.43
C TYR A 178 -1.57 12.99 9.97
N ASP A 179 -2.32 14.08 10.13
CA ASP A 179 -1.80 15.45 10.35
C ASP A 179 -0.97 15.94 9.15
N LEU A 180 -1.52 15.76 7.94
CA LEU A 180 -0.87 16.22 6.72
C LEU A 180 -0.86 17.75 6.65
N SER A 181 0.33 18.34 6.55
CA SER A 181 0.53 19.80 6.55
C SER A 181 0.22 20.45 5.19
N ASP A 182 0.83 19.99 4.10
CA ASP A 182 0.52 20.46 2.74
C ASP A 182 -0.54 19.57 2.08
N ARG A 183 -1.80 20.00 2.17
CA ARG A 183 -2.95 19.29 1.61
C ARG A 183 -3.32 19.76 0.21
N GLN A 184 -2.84 20.93 -0.20
CA GLN A 184 -3.23 21.54 -1.48
C GLN A 184 -2.82 20.68 -2.68
N ARG A 185 -1.72 19.94 -2.52
CA ARG A 185 -1.18 19.06 -3.56
C ARG A 185 -1.77 17.65 -3.54
N LEU A 186 -2.69 17.32 -2.62
CA LEU A 186 -3.12 15.93 -2.44
C LEU A 186 -3.81 15.38 -3.70
N VAL A 187 -4.80 16.09 -4.23
CA VAL A 187 -5.56 15.63 -5.39
C VAL A 187 -4.70 15.57 -6.66
N SER A 188 -3.80 16.52 -6.86
CA SER A 188 -2.84 16.45 -7.96
C SER A 188 -1.84 15.30 -7.79
N THR A 189 -1.46 14.95 -6.56
CA THR A 189 -0.62 13.78 -6.28
C THR A 189 -1.36 12.46 -6.54
N ILE A 190 -2.67 12.38 -6.24
CA ILE A 190 -3.52 11.23 -6.59
C ILE A 190 -3.56 11.03 -8.11
N LEU A 191 -3.82 12.11 -8.86
CA LEU A 191 -3.86 12.07 -10.33
C LEU A 191 -2.51 11.67 -10.92
N TRP A 192 -1.40 12.15 -10.34
CA TRP A 192 -0.05 11.76 -10.73
C TRP A 192 0.20 10.26 -10.50
N TRP A 193 -0.25 9.71 -9.37
CA TRP A 193 -0.14 8.27 -9.09
C TRP A 193 -0.91 7.42 -10.10
N GLN A 194 -2.13 7.83 -10.42
CA GLN A 194 -2.96 7.14 -11.40
C GLN A 194 -2.30 7.17 -12.79
N ASP A 195 -1.85 8.34 -13.27
CA ASP A 195 -1.13 8.48 -14.55
C ASP A 195 0.14 7.63 -14.61
N ARG A 196 0.95 7.70 -13.56
CA ARG A 196 2.15 6.87 -13.43
C ARG A 196 1.82 5.38 -13.46
N CYS A 197 0.75 4.95 -12.79
CA CYS A 197 0.37 3.54 -12.69
C CYS A 197 0.01 2.94 -14.05
N TRP A 198 -0.93 3.53 -14.80
CA TRP A 198 -1.33 2.93 -16.08
C TRP A 198 -0.20 2.98 -17.11
N ARG A 199 0.58 4.08 -17.16
CA ARG A 199 1.74 4.20 -18.06
C ARG A 199 2.81 3.18 -17.71
N GLY A 200 3.03 2.93 -16.43
CA GLY A 200 3.96 1.92 -15.94
C GLY A 200 3.58 0.52 -16.39
N ILE A 201 2.28 0.18 -16.31
CA ILE A 201 1.75 -1.10 -16.80
C ILE A 201 1.93 -1.21 -18.32
N GLU A 202 1.55 -0.18 -19.09
CA GLU A 202 1.70 -0.17 -20.55
C GLU A 202 3.17 -0.33 -20.98
N THR A 203 4.06 0.47 -20.40
CA THR A 203 5.49 0.47 -20.74
C THR A 203 6.13 -0.89 -20.47
N GLN A 204 5.84 -1.50 -19.31
CA GLN A 204 6.40 -2.81 -18.96
C GLN A 204 5.80 -3.95 -19.79
N ALA A 205 4.50 -3.88 -20.09
CA ALA A 205 3.87 -4.83 -21.00
C ALA A 205 4.48 -4.76 -22.42
N ASP A 206 4.72 -3.55 -22.93
CA ASP A 206 5.37 -3.33 -24.23
C ASP A 206 6.85 -3.77 -24.24
N ALA A 207 7.51 -3.73 -23.07
CA ALA A 207 8.85 -4.29 -22.86
C ALA A 207 8.87 -5.83 -22.72
N GLY A 208 7.71 -6.48 -22.75
CA GLY A 208 7.59 -7.94 -22.70
C GLY A 208 7.44 -8.54 -21.30
N ASP A 209 7.17 -7.74 -20.27
CA ASP A 209 6.86 -8.26 -18.95
C ASP A 209 5.53 -9.02 -18.96
N VAL A 210 5.58 -10.31 -18.61
CA VAL A 210 4.44 -11.23 -18.68
C VAL A 210 3.36 -10.88 -17.65
N ALA A 211 3.74 -10.42 -16.45
CA ALA A 211 2.78 -10.05 -15.41
C ALA A 211 2.05 -8.76 -15.80
N MET A 212 2.77 -7.77 -16.31
CA MET A 212 2.18 -6.49 -16.74
C MET A 212 1.32 -6.66 -18.00
N THR A 213 1.70 -7.54 -18.91
CA THR A 213 0.86 -7.93 -20.06
C THR A 213 -0.48 -8.50 -19.58
N ARG A 214 -0.46 -9.43 -18.62
CA ARG A 214 -1.70 -10.00 -18.04
C ARG A 214 -2.57 -8.94 -17.37
N LEU A 215 -1.97 -8.00 -16.63
CA LEU A 215 -2.71 -6.89 -16.01
C LEU A 215 -3.37 -5.99 -17.06
N ARG A 216 -2.64 -5.63 -18.12
CA ARG A 216 -3.17 -4.85 -19.24
C ARG A 216 -4.35 -5.56 -19.90
N ASP A 217 -4.19 -6.84 -20.22
CA ASP A 217 -5.22 -7.64 -20.92
C ASP A 217 -6.46 -7.85 -20.03
N ALA A 218 -6.28 -7.97 -18.72
CA ALA A 218 -7.36 -7.99 -17.73
C ALA A 218 -8.08 -6.64 -17.57
N GLY A 219 -7.60 -5.58 -18.23
CA GLY A 219 -8.24 -4.26 -18.27
C GLY A 219 -7.80 -3.31 -17.16
N ALA A 220 -6.73 -3.61 -16.42
CA ALA A 220 -6.24 -2.75 -15.33
C ALA A 220 -5.95 -1.32 -15.81
N VAL A 221 -5.33 -1.15 -16.99
CA VAL A 221 -5.07 0.17 -17.60
C VAL A 221 -6.35 0.98 -17.75
N ARG A 222 -7.42 0.38 -18.30
CA ARG A 222 -8.72 1.06 -18.47
C ARG A 222 -9.39 1.39 -17.14
N GLN A 223 -9.22 0.54 -16.12
CA GLN A 223 -9.75 0.79 -14.78
C GLN A 223 -9.07 2.01 -14.14
N VAL A 224 -7.73 2.09 -14.19
CA VAL A 224 -6.98 3.24 -13.65
C VAL A 224 -7.28 4.52 -14.43
N GLN A 225 -7.37 4.46 -15.76
CA GLN A 225 -7.78 5.61 -16.58
C GLN A 225 -9.18 6.11 -16.23
N SER A 226 -10.14 5.20 -16.00
CA SER A 226 -11.48 5.57 -15.55
C SER A 226 -11.46 6.18 -14.14
N ALA A 227 -10.63 5.68 -13.23
CA ALA A 227 -10.42 6.24 -11.91
C ALA A 227 -9.85 7.67 -11.98
N TYR A 228 -8.89 7.90 -12.87
CA TYR A 228 -8.32 9.23 -13.14
C TYR A 228 -9.34 10.21 -13.68
N GLN A 229 -10.16 9.78 -14.64
CA GLN A 229 -11.22 10.63 -15.17
C GLN A 229 -12.20 11.00 -14.04
N TRP A 230 -12.59 10.03 -13.22
CA TRP A 230 -13.48 10.28 -12.09
C TRP A 230 -12.88 11.27 -11.07
N VAL A 231 -11.60 11.13 -10.70
CA VAL A 231 -10.94 12.08 -9.79
C VAL A 231 -10.84 13.48 -10.44
N SER A 232 -10.59 13.54 -11.74
CA SER A 232 -10.55 14.79 -12.50
C SER A 232 -11.90 15.51 -12.52
N ASP A 233 -12.99 14.77 -12.78
CA ASP A 233 -14.35 15.32 -12.85
C ASP A 233 -14.83 15.84 -11.48
N HIS A 234 -14.41 15.19 -10.39
CA HIS A 234 -14.80 15.54 -9.02
C HIS A 234 -13.75 16.38 -8.27
N ARG A 235 -12.70 16.83 -8.97
CA ARG A 235 -11.53 17.50 -8.39
C ARG A 235 -11.90 18.63 -7.43
N GLY A 236 -12.84 19.50 -7.83
CA GLY A 236 -13.24 20.64 -7.01
C GLY A 236 -13.86 20.24 -5.66
N THR A 237 -14.65 19.16 -5.62
CA THR A 237 -15.25 18.67 -4.37
C THR A 237 -14.19 18.03 -3.47
N LEU A 238 -13.30 17.22 -4.05
CA LEU A 238 -12.21 16.58 -3.33
C LEU A 238 -11.22 17.61 -2.76
N GLU A 239 -10.84 18.63 -3.53
CA GLU A 239 -9.92 19.68 -3.05
C GLU A 239 -10.54 20.50 -1.92
N ARG A 240 -11.82 20.86 -2.00
CA ARG A 240 -12.50 21.60 -0.93
C ARG A 240 -12.60 20.80 0.38
N SER A 241 -12.67 19.48 0.31
CA SER A 241 -12.83 18.67 1.53
C SER A 241 -11.56 18.56 2.36
N VAL A 242 -10.38 18.75 1.75
CA VAL A 242 -9.08 18.66 2.44
C VAL A 242 -8.42 20.00 2.73
N GLN A 243 -9.10 21.11 2.42
CA GLN A 243 -8.72 22.44 2.90
C GLN A 243 -8.94 22.60 4.40
#